data_AF-H8Z646-F1
#
_entry.id   AF-H8Z646-F1
#
_cell.length_a   1.000
_cell.length_b   1.000
_cell.length_c   1.000
_cell.angle_alpha   90.00
_cell.angle_beta   90.00
_cell.angle_gamma   90.00
#
_symmetry.space_group_name_H-M   'P 1'
#
loop_
_entity.id
_entity.type
_entity.pdbx_description
1 polymer ?
#
loop_
_entity_poly.entity_id
_entity_poly.type
_entity_poly.pdbx_seq_one_letter_code
_entity_poly.pdbx_strand_id
1 'polypeptide(L)' 'PIGQILTHIGEPPRPPPIAPARGPPAWDDAPEPAPDWDDFAQPEPEFEFDQRVAW' A
#
# COMPACT_ATOMS: atom_id res chain seq x y z
N PRO A 1 29.93 -2.20 18.70
CA PRO A 1 28.87 -1.28 18.24
C PRO A 1 28.33 -1.69 16.86
N ILE A 2 27.02 -1.50 16.62
CA ILE A 2 26.33 -2.01 15.43
C ILE A 2 26.98 -1.58 14.10
N GLY A 3 27.50 -0.35 14.03
CA GLY A 3 28.15 0.17 12.82
C GLY A 3 29.38 -0.62 12.38
N GLN A 4 30.16 -1.20 13.30
CA GLN A 4 31.32 -2.03 12.93
C GLN A 4 30.92 -3.38 12.33
N ILE A 5 29.79 -3.94 12.79
CA ILE A 5 29.25 -5.20 12.28
C ILE A 5 28.73 -4.99 10.86
N LEU A 6 27.97 -3.92 10.62
CA LEU A 6 27.43 -3.57 9.30
C LEU A 6 28.54 -3.39 8.27
N THR A 7 29.58 -2.59 8.59
CA THR A 7 30.74 -2.43 7.71
C THR A 7 31.46 -3.75 7.42
N HIS A 8 31.54 -4.65 8.41
CA HIS A 8 32.21 -5.94 8.24
C HIS A 8 31.46 -6.89 7.29
N ILE A 9 30.12 -6.82 7.24
CA ILE A 9 29.29 -7.63 6.33
C ILE A 9 29.01 -6.95 4.98
N GLY A 10 29.55 -5.75 4.76
CA GLY A 10 29.36 -4.97 3.52
C GLY A 10 28.09 -4.13 3.48
N GLU A 11 27.37 -4.01 4.60
CA GLU A 11 26.17 -3.18 4.71
C GLU A 11 26.49 -1.73 5.06
N PRO A 12 25.71 -0.74 4.58
CA PRO A 12 25.88 0.65 4.97
C PRO A 12 25.62 0.84 6.47
N PRO A 13 26.51 1.51 7.23
CA PRO A 13 26.30 1.73 8.66
C PRO A 13 25.25 2.81 8.97
N ARG A 14 24.72 3.48 7.93
CA ARG A 14 23.67 4.50 8.03
C ARG A 14 22.47 4.07 7.17
N PRO A 15 21.23 4.31 7.64
CA PRO A 15 20.05 4.05 6.84
C PRO A 15 20.02 4.97 5.59
N PRO A 16 19.29 4.58 4.54
CA PRO A 16 19.06 5.43 3.39
C PRO A 16 18.32 6.71 3.82
N PRO A 17 18.53 7.84 3.11
CA PRO A 17 17.77 9.05 3.36
C PRO A 17 16.28 8.82 3.10
N ILE A 18 15.44 9.38 3.95
CA ILE A 18 13.99 9.37 3.76
C ILE A 18 13.68 10.23 2.52
N ALA A 19 12.99 9.64 1.54
CA ALA A 19 12.49 10.41 0.41
C ALA A 19 11.45 11.45 0.89
N PRO A 20 11.41 12.66 0.32
CA PRO A 20 10.36 13.61 0.64
C PRO A 20 8.98 13.01 0.34
N ALA A 21 7.95 13.51 1.04
CA ALA A 21 6.58 13.12 0.73
C ALA A 21 6.31 13.36 -0.76
N ARG A 22 5.75 12.35 -1.43
CA ARG A 22 5.19 12.55 -2.76
C ARG A 22 4.13 13.64 -2.63
N GLY A 23 4.10 14.58 -3.57
CA GLY A 23 3.06 15.61 -3.62
C GLY A 23 1.68 14.96 -3.70
N PRO A 24 0.60 15.76 -3.53
CA PRO A 24 -0.75 15.25 -3.75
C PRO A 24 -0.84 14.60 -5.14
N PRO A 25 -1.66 13.55 -5.30
CA PRO A 25 -1.95 13.03 -6.63
C PRO A 25 -2.50 14.15 -7.52
N ALA A 26 -2.44 13.98 -8.85
CA ALA A 26 -2.90 14.97 -9.83
C ALA A 26 -4.44 15.11 -9.90
N TRP A 27 -5.11 15.21 -8.75
CA TRP A 27 -6.57 15.41 -8.64
C TRP A 27 -7.06 16.75 -9.22
N ASP A 28 -6.14 17.68 -9.51
CA ASP A 28 -6.45 18.96 -10.15
C ASP A 28 -6.69 18.84 -11.66
N ASP A 29 -6.29 17.73 -12.30
CA ASP A 29 -6.71 17.40 -13.65
C ASP A 29 -8.21 17.06 -13.63
N ALA A 30 -8.94 17.45 -14.68
CA ALA A 30 -10.36 17.14 -14.79
C ALA A 30 -10.60 15.65 -14.50
N PRO A 31 -11.53 15.30 -13.60
CA PRO A 31 -11.76 13.91 -13.28
C PRO A 31 -12.11 13.17 -14.57
N GLU A 32 -11.30 12.16 -14.89
CA GLU A 32 -11.68 11.17 -15.91
C GLU A 32 -13.11 10.72 -15.60
N PRO A 33 -13.96 10.52 -16.63
CA PRO A 33 -15.30 10.03 -16.40
C PRO A 33 -15.22 8.78 -15.53
N ALA A 34 -16.00 8.77 -14.45
CA ALA A 34 -16.05 7.64 -13.55
C ALA A 34 -16.32 6.38 -14.40
N PRO A 35 -15.56 5.29 -14.19
CA PRO A 35 -15.81 4.07 -14.91
C PRO A 35 -17.22 3.56 -14.58
N ASP A 36 -17.76 2.72 -15.45
CA ASP A 36 -18.97 1.99 -15.11
C ASP A 36 -18.67 1.05 -13.94
N TRP A 37 -19.18 1.39 -12.76
CA TRP A 37 -18.92 0.61 -11.55
C TRP A 37 -19.58 -0.76 -11.61
N ASP A 38 -20.59 -0.94 -12.46
CA ASP A 38 -21.25 -2.22 -12.67
C ASP A 38 -20.30 -3.23 -13.34
N ASP A 39 -19.32 -2.77 -14.14
CA ASP A 39 -18.27 -3.61 -14.72
C ASP A 39 -17.34 -4.21 -13.66
N PHE A 40 -17.30 -3.62 -12.47
CA PHE A 40 -16.50 -4.06 -11.33
C PHE A 40 -17.35 -4.73 -10.23
N ALA A 41 -18.62 -5.00 -10.49
CA ALA A 41 -19.49 -5.69 -9.55
C ALA A 41 -18.90 -7.06 -9.19
N GLN A 42 -18.72 -7.29 -7.89
CA GLN A 42 -18.35 -8.61 -7.40
C GLN A 42 -19.53 -9.57 -7.58
N PRO A 43 -19.30 -10.83 -7.97
CA PRO A 43 -20.35 -11.82 -8.01
C PRO A 43 -20.92 -12.03 -6.61
N GLU A 44 -22.19 -12.46 -6.55
CA GLU A 44 -22.80 -12.89 -5.29
C GLU A 44 -21.92 -13.93 -4.61
N PRO A 45 -21.67 -13.79 -3.30
CA PRO A 45 -20.80 -14.71 -2.58
C PRO A 45 -21.40 -16.13 -2.59
N GLU A 46 -20.56 -17.12 -2.86
CA GLU A 46 -20.96 -18.54 -2.89
C GLU A 46 -21.27 -19.10 -1.49
N PHE A 47 -20.97 -18.35 -0.42
CA PHE A 47 -21.24 -18.74 0.95
C PHE A 47 -21.82 -17.58 1.77
N GLU A 48 -22.73 -17.90 2.69
CA GLU A 48 -23.22 -16.94 3.68
C GLU A 48 -22.22 -16.83 4.84
N PHE A 49 -21.82 -15.60 5.16
CA PHE A 49 -20.96 -15.35 6.32
C PHE A 49 -21.69 -15.69 7.63
N ASP A 50 -21.19 -16.68 8.37
CA ASP A 50 -21.78 -17.11 9.65
C ASP A 50 -21.47 -16.08 10.75
N GLN A 51 -22.45 -15.21 11.01
CA GLN A 51 -22.35 -14.15 12.02
C GLN A 51 -22.29 -14.65 13.47
N ARG A 52 -22.34 -15.96 13.71
CA ARG A 52 -22.19 -16.54 15.06
C ARG A 52 -20.74 -16.64 15.50
N VAL A 53 -19.78 -16.44 14.59
CA VAL A 53 -18.36 -16.44 14.93
C VAL A 53 -17.95 -15.02 15.34
N ALA A 54 -17.71 -14.83 16.64
CA ALA A 54 -17.08 -13.62 17.18
C ALA A 54 -15.55 -13.78 17.19
N TRP A 55 -14.86 -12.68 16.90
CA TRP A 55 -13.40 -12.55 16.91
C TRP A 55 -12.90 -12.00 18.25
#